data_AF-A0A0D0CPI5-F1
#
_entry.id   AF-A0A0D0CPI5-F1
#
_cell.length_a   1.000
_cell.length_b   1.000
_cell.length_c   1.000
_cell.angle_alpha   90.00
_cell.angle_beta   90.00
_cell.angle_gamma   90.00
#
_symmetry.space_group_name_H-M   'P 1'
#
loop_
_entity.id
_entity.type
_entity.pdbx_description
1 polymer ?
#
loop_
_entity_poly.entity_id
_entity_poly.type
_entity_poly.pdbx_seq_one_letter_code
_entity_poly.pdbx_strand_id
1 'polypeptide(L)'
;MDGNFKAKHMHDKKPDDQVFLMDGKGYIVGQKKYHDYLKAAKDAPERSDCNNHRAVNQANAHRHKLEATKIGGCACARHGCFIPHSLVDFQKGERQVNMDYALSHALGHNMAGIQRVLTFYDINCQYMKNF
;
A
#
# COMPACT_ATOMS: atom_id res chain seq x y z
N MET A 1 7.51 0.83 -6.39
CA MET A 1 6.44 1.06 -5.42
C MET A 1 5.66 2.24 -5.93
N ASP A 2 4.33 2.12 -5.98
CA ASP A 2 3.48 3.19 -6.47
C ASP A 2 2.04 3.03 -5.97
N GLY A 3 1.27 4.11 -5.99
CA GLY A 3 -0.15 4.17 -5.67
C GLY A 3 -1.01 4.47 -6.91
N ASN A 4 -1.98 3.60 -7.21
CA ASN A 4 -3.01 3.87 -8.23
C ASN A 4 -4.20 4.64 -7.65
N PHE A 5 -4.22 5.96 -7.88
CA PHE A 5 -5.23 6.91 -7.39
C PHE A 5 -6.64 6.77 -8.01
N LYS A 6 -6.84 5.85 -8.97
CA LYS A 6 -8.13 5.67 -9.66
C LYS A 6 -8.94 4.47 -9.14
N ALA A 7 -8.29 3.51 -8.48
CA ALA A 7 -8.92 2.29 -7.99
C ALA A 7 -9.64 2.53 -6.66
N LYS A 8 -10.93 2.92 -6.73
CA LYS A 8 -11.75 3.18 -5.54
C LYS A 8 -12.62 1.98 -5.22
N HIS A 9 -12.73 1.66 -3.93
CA HIS A 9 -13.67 0.67 -3.41
C HIS A 9 -14.70 1.38 -2.53
N MET A 10 -15.98 1.17 -2.82
CA MET A 10 -17.08 1.69 -2.00
C MET A 10 -17.36 0.73 -0.86
N HIS A 11 -17.87 1.26 0.26
CA HIS A 11 -18.40 0.41 1.32
C HIS A 11 -19.52 -0.47 0.79
N ASP A 12 -19.52 -1.74 1.19
CA ASP A 12 -20.62 -2.63 0.92
C ASP A 12 -21.88 -2.23 1.66
N LYS A 13 -23.02 -2.52 1.05
CA LYS A 13 -24.32 -2.37 1.69
C LYS A 13 -24.56 -3.46 2.74
N LYS A 14 -23.92 -4.63 2.59
CA LYS A 14 -24.06 -5.80 3.44
C LYS A 14 -22.70 -6.46 3.64
N PRO A 15 -21.88 -5.97 4.57
CA PRO A 15 -20.53 -6.48 4.79
C PRO A 15 -20.51 -7.94 5.27
N ASP A 16 -21.57 -8.42 5.93
CA ASP A 16 -21.66 -9.82 6.39
C ASP A 16 -21.85 -10.83 5.25
N ASP A 17 -22.29 -10.37 4.07
CA ASP A 17 -22.50 -11.21 2.89
C ASP A 17 -21.23 -11.29 2.00
N GLN A 18 -20.15 -10.59 2.36
CA GLN A 18 -18.90 -10.56 1.59
C GLN A 18 -18.17 -11.92 1.65
N VAL A 19 -17.82 -12.44 0.49
CA VAL A 19 -17.03 -13.67 0.34
C VAL A 19 -15.77 -13.38 -0.45
N PHE A 20 -14.61 -13.51 0.18
CA PHE A 20 -13.31 -13.38 -0.46
C PHE A 20 -12.92 -14.69 -1.13
N LEU A 21 -12.92 -14.72 -2.47
CA LEU A 21 -12.60 -15.92 -3.24
C LEU A 21 -11.19 -16.46 -2.94
N MET A 22 -10.22 -15.57 -2.74
CA MET A 22 -8.80 -15.88 -2.60
C MET A 22 -8.13 -14.92 -1.60
N ASP A 23 -8.70 -14.77 -0.39
CA ASP A 23 -8.18 -13.82 0.61
C ASP A 23 -6.69 -14.03 0.90
N GLY A 24 -5.89 -12.99 0.67
CA GLY A 24 -4.43 -13.02 0.81
C GLY A 24 -3.71 -13.99 -0.12
N LYS A 25 -4.39 -14.61 -1.09
CA LYS A 25 -3.79 -15.48 -2.09
C LYS A 25 -3.68 -14.71 -3.41
N GLY A 26 -2.51 -14.76 -4.04
CA GLY A 26 -2.22 -13.97 -5.23
C GLY A 26 -1.56 -12.63 -4.87
N TYR A 27 -2.03 -11.52 -5.45
CA TYR A 27 -1.34 -10.23 -5.36
C TYR A 27 -1.83 -9.33 -4.21
N ILE A 28 -3.10 -9.42 -3.85
CA ILE A 28 -3.72 -8.59 -2.80
C ILE A 28 -3.43 -9.20 -1.42
N VAL A 29 -3.11 -8.35 -0.46
CA VAL A 29 -2.87 -8.76 0.93
C VAL A 29 -4.14 -9.31 1.59
N GLY A 30 -3.96 -10.14 2.61
CA GLY A 30 -5.09 -10.72 3.34
C GLY A 30 -5.82 -9.68 4.18
N GLN A 31 -7.15 -9.63 4.09
CA GLN A 31 -7.97 -8.58 4.71
C GLN A 31 -7.73 -8.50 6.23
N LYS A 32 -7.88 -9.62 6.95
CA LYS A 32 -7.81 -9.63 8.42
C LYS A 32 -6.45 -9.14 8.94
N LYS A 33 -5.35 -9.80 8.50
CA LYS A 33 -3.99 -9.47 8.96
C LYS A 33 -3.60 -8.04 8.62
N TYR A 34 -4.00 -7.57 7.44
CA TYR A 34 -3.71 -6.23 7.02
C TYR A 34 -4.44 -5.17 7.86
N HIS A 35 -5.73 -5.37 8.14
CA HIS A 35 -6.49 -4.45 8.98
C HIS A 35 -6.02 -4.46 10.44
N ASP A 36 -5.64 -5.63 10.97
CA ASP A 36 -5.06 -5.75 12.31
C ASP A 36 -3.74 -4.97 12.41
N TYR A 37 -2.88 -5.07 11.38
CA TYR A 37 -1.68 -4.26 11.27
C TYR A 37 -2.00 -2.75 11.23
N LEU A 38 -2.94 -2.33 10.38
CA LEU A 38 -3.30 -0.91 10.26
C LEU A 38 -3.87 -0.32 11.55
N LYS A 39 -4.58 -1.12 12.37
CA LYS A 39 -5.08 -0.70 13.69
C LYS A 39 -3.96 -0.55 14.71
N ALA A 40 -2.91 -1.37 14.62
CA ALA A 40 -1.77 -1.35 15.52
C ALA A 40 -0.70 -0.31 15.12
N ALA A 41 -0.60 -0.01 13.82
CA ALA A 41 0.39 0.91 13.28
C ALA A 41 0.11 2.35 13.74
N LYS A 42 1.17 3.04 14.19
CA LYS A 42 1.12 4.48 14.46
C LYS A 42 1.40 5.21 13.14
N ASP A 43 0.41 5.95 12.65
CA ASP A 43 0.56 6.78 11.46
C ASP A 43 0.88 8.21 11.89
N ALA A 44 2.14 8.63 11.75
CA ALA A 44 2.56 9.99 12.00
C ALA A 44 2.65 10.73 10.65
N PRO A 45 1.89 11.82 10.44
CA PRO A 45 2.01 12.58 9.21
C PRO A 45 3.40 13.22 9.13
N GLU A 46 4.24 12.72 8.24
CA GLU A 46 5.54 13.32 7.97
C GLU A 46 5.42 14.52 7.05
N ARG A 47 6.04 15.64 7.46
CA ARG A 47 6.16 16.81 6.60
C ARG A 47 7.24 16.52 5.56
N SER A 48 6.86 16.59 4.29
CA SER A 48 7.81 16.52 3.18
C SER A 48 8.77 17.71 3.21
N ASP A 49 10.07 17.44 3.38
CA ASP A 49 11.12 18.41 3.04
C ASP A 49 11.43 18.42 1.53
N CYS A 50 10.80 17.53 0.75
CA CYS A 50 11.00 17.44 -0.68
C CYS A 50 10.12 18.45 -1.45
N ASN A 51 10.60 18.84 -2.62
CA ASN A 51 10.02 19.89 -3.46
C ASN A 51 8.60 19.50 -3.90
N ASN A 52 7.60 20.17 -3.32
CA ASN A 52 6.17 20.18 -3.65
C ASN A 52 5.62 18.97 -4.45
N HIS A 53 5.68 17.76 -3.88
CA HIS A 53 5.02 16.59 -4.47
C HIS A 53 3.50 16.71 -4.29
N ARG A 54 2.79 17.05 -5.37
CA ARG A 54 1.31 17.09 -5.41
C ARG A 54 0.66 15.77 -4.96
N ALA A 55 1.36 14.64 -5.08
CA ALA A 55 0.92 13.32 -4.67
C ALA A 55 0.49 13.24 -3.19
N VAL A 56 1.25 13.90 -2.29
CA VAL A 56 0.96 13.92 -0.85
C VAL A 56 -0.21 14.87 -0.53
N ASN A 57 -0.27 16.02 -1.20
CA ASN A 57 -1.22 17.08 -0.88
C ASN A 57 -2.64 16.85 -1.43
N GLN A 58 -2.82 16.14 -2.55
CA GLN A 58 -4.16 15.87 -3.13
C GLN A 58 -4.85 14.61 -2.61
N ALA A 59 -4.13 13.70 -1.95
CA ALA A 59 -4.67 12.37 -1.61
C ALA A 59 -5.45 12.33 -0.27
N ASN A 60 -5.33 13.36 0.57
CA ASN A 60 -5.87 13.36 1.95
C ASN A 60 -7.33 13.84 2.09
N ALA A 61 -8.05 14.06 0.99
CA ALA A 61 -9.48 14.38 1.05
C ALA A 61 -10.27 13.16 1.53
N HIS A 62 -10.78 13.20 2.76
CA HIS A 62 -11.66 12.18 3.31
C HIS A 62 -12.91 12.05 2.42
N ARG A 63 -13.12 10.89 1.82
CA ARG A 63 -14.31 10.60 1.00
C ARG A 63 -15.18 9.62 1.77
N HIS A 64 -16.20 10.13 2.45
CA HIS A 64 -17.10 9.40 3.37
C HIS A 64 -17.84 8.17 2.79
N LYS A 65 -17.71 7.89 1.48
CA LYS A 65 -18.40 6.78 0.80
C LYS A 65 -17.46 5.66 0.36
N LEU A 66 -16.16 5.76 0.63
CA LEU A 66 -15.14 4.83 0.15
C LEU A 66 -14.49 4.06 1.31
N GLU A 67 -14.44 2.75 1.17
CA GLU A 67 -13.64 1.87 2.02
C GLU A 67 -12.15 1.95 1.65
N ALA A 68 -11.87 1.96 0.35
CA ALA A 68 -10.53 2.20 -0.18
C ALA A 68 -10.58 3.37 -1.18
N THR A 69 -9.70 4.34 -0.97
CA THR A 69 -9.55 5.51 -1.84
C THR A 69 -8.67 5.24 -3.06
N LYS A 70 -7.74 4.29 -2.93
CA LYS A 70 -6.79 3.86 -3.94
C LYS A 70 -6.12 2.54 -3.53
N ILE A 71 -5.37 1.95 -4.45
CA ILE A 71 -4.56 0.74 -4.23
C ILE A 71 -3.08 1.12 -4.38
N GLY A 72 -2.19 0.54 -3.60
CA GLY A 72 -0.75 0.66 -3.77
C GLY A 72 -0.07 -0.68 -3.76
N GLY A 73 1.21 -0.71 -4.10
CA GLY A 73 2.00 -1.91 -3.89
C GLY A 73 3.35 -1.96 -4.58
N CYS A 74 3.90 -3.17 -4.64
CA CYS A 74 5.22 -3.43 -5.18
C CYS A 74 5.16 -4.20 -6.50
N ALA A 75 5.99 -3.78 -7.45
CA ALA A 75 6.23 -4.49 -8.70
C ALA A 75 7.73 -4.70 -8.88
N CYS A 76 8.11 -5.86 -9.44
CA CYS A 76 9.48 -6.15 -9.81
C CYS A 76 9.85 -5.36 -11.06
N ALA A 77 10.76 -4.40 -10.95
CA ALA A 77 11.21 -3.59 -12.09
C ALA A 77 11.89 -4.42 -13.19
N ARG A 78 12.51 -5.56 -12.84
CA ARG A 78 13.17 -6.45 -13.80
C ARG A 78 12.18 -7.24 -14.66
N HIS A 79 11.09 -7.72 -14.07
CA HIS A 79 10.15 -8.64 -14.75
C HIS A 79 8.82 -7.98 -15.10
N GLY A 80 8.56 -6.75 -14.63
CA GLY A 80 7.33 -6.01 -14.92
C GLY A 80 6.08 -6.57 -14.26
N CYS A 81 6.21 -7.48 -13.29
CA CYS A 81 5.09 -8.11 -12.59
C CYS A 81 4.90 -7.53 -11.18
N PHE A 82 3.66 -7.49 -10.71
CA PHE A 82 3.37 -7.23 -9.30
C PHE A 82 3.93 -8.36 -8.43
N ILE A 83 4.42 -8.03 -7.24
CA ILE A 83 4.91 -9.04 -6.31
C ILE A 83 3.70 -9.63 -5.58
N PRO A 84 3.56 -10.97 -5.48
CA PRO A 84 2.47 -11.58 -4.74
C PRO A 84 2.38 -11.07 -3.30
N HIS A 85 1.17 -10.93 -2.79
CA HIS A 85 0.86 -10.45 -1.44
C HIS A 85 1.45 -9.07 -1.11
N SER A 86 1.61 -8.19 -2.10
CA SER A 86 2.17 -6.85 -1.92
C SER A 86 1.28 -5.70 -2.43
N LEU A 87 0.05 -6.01 -2.88
CA LEU A 87 -0.95 -5.00 -3.20
C LEU A 87 -1.84 -4.72 -1.99
N VAL A 88 -1.97 -3.45 -1.65
CA VAL A 88 -2.63 -2.96 -0.44
C VAL A 88 -3.68 -1.90 -0.76
N ASP A 89 -4.77 -1.91 -0.02
CA ASP A 89 -5.79 -0.86 -0.08
C ASP A 89 -5.44 0.31 0.82
N PHE A 90 -5.59 1.52 0.32
CA PHE A 90 -5.47 2.72 1.13
C PHE A 90 -6.83 3.27 1.57
N GLN A 91 -7.06 3.30 2.87
CA GLN A 91 -8.30 3.78 3.47
C GLN A 91 -8.38 5.31 3.41
N LYS A 92 -7.23 6.00 3.44
CA LYS A 92 -7.14 7.46 3.37
C LYS A 92 -5.79 7.89 2.80
N GLY A 93 -5.78 8.42 1.58
CA GLY A 93 -4.57 8.98 0.97
C GLY A 93 -3.42 7.97 0.83
N GLU A 94 -2.22 8.44 0.45
CA GLU A 94 -1.03 7.57 0.58
C GLU A 94 -0.56 7.66 2.01
N ARG A 95 -0.43 6.52 2.68
CA ARG A 95 0.20 6.46 3.99
C ARG A 95 1.40 5.53 3.90
N GLN A 96 2.49 5.94 4.54
CA GLN A 96 3.71 5.16 4.59
C GLN A 96 3.45 3.79 5.22
N VAL A 97 2.64 3.73 6.29
CA VAL A 97 2.29 2.47 6.95
C VAL A 97 1.71 1.42 5.99
N ASN A 98 0.88 1.83 5.01
CA ASN A 98 0.33 0.92 4.02
C ASN A 98 1.45 0.40 3.09
N MET A 99 2.38 1.27 2.69
CA MET A 99 3.52 0.92 1.83
C MET A 99 4.58 0.09 2.55
N ASP A 100 4.80 0.29 3.85
CA ASP A 100 5.67 -0.54 4.68
C ASP A 100 5.20 -2.00 4.68
N TYR A 101 3.88 -2.20 4.80
CA TYR A 101 3.29 -3.53 4.73
C TYR A 101 3.53 -4.16 3.36
N ALA A 102 3.27 -3.41 2.28
CA ALA A 102 3.51 -3.88 0.91
C ALA A 102 4.98 -4.26 0.66
N LEU A 103 5.92 -3.41 1.08
CA LEU A 103 7.35 -3.63 0.89
C LEU A 103 7.86 -4.78 1.75
N SER A 104 7.43 -4.88 3.01
CA SER A 104 7.81 -5.98 3.91
C SER A 104 7.42 -7.35 3.34
N HIS A 105 6.20 -7.48 2.80
CA HIS A 105 5.78 -8.72 2.15
C HIS A 105 6.49 -8.96 0.83
N ALA A 106 6.77 -7.92 0.05
CA ALA A 106 7.57 -8.05 -1.16
C ALA A 106 8.99 -8.55 -0.86
N LEU A 107 9.62 -8.06 0.20
CA LEU A 107 10.93 -8.50 0.67
C LEU A 107 10.90 -9.89 1.33
N GLY A 108 9.74 -10.34 1.80
CA GLY A 108 9.53 -11.71 2.27
C GLY A 108 9.29 -12.72 1.15
N HIS A 109 8.95 -12.26 -0.06
CA HIS A 109 8.48 -13.12 -1.15
C HIS A 109 9.63 -13.59 -2.06
N ASN A 110 10.05 -14.85 -1.91
CA ASN A 110 11.06 -15.49 -2.78
C ASN A 110 12.39 -14.73 -2.89
N MET A 111 12.81 -14.07 -1.81
CA MET A 111 14.04 -13.27 -1.78
C MET A 111 15.28 -14.08 -1.35
N ALA A 112 15.19 -15.41 -1.28
CA ALA A 112 16.32 -16.27 -0.92
C ALA A 112 17.49 -16.08 -1.90
N GLY A 113 18.66 -15.71 -1.38
CA GLY A 113 19.86 -15.45 -2.18
C GLY A 113 19.94 -14.05 -2.80
N ILE A 114 18.93 -13.19 -2.62
CA ILE A 114 18.98 -11.80 -3.07
C ILE A 114 19.71 -10.95 -2.02
N GLN A 115 20.89 -10.46 -2.37
CA GLN A 115 21.74 -9.67 -1.47
C GLN A 115 21.50 -8.15 -1.56
N ARG A 116 20.88 -7.69 -2.64
CA ARG A 116 20.63 -6.26 -2.88
C ARG A 116 19.25 -6.05 -3.48
N VAL A 117 18.54 -5.07 -2.92
CA VAL A 117 17.24 -4.62 -3.41
C VAL A 117 17.33 -3.13 -3.68
N LEU A 118 16.88 -2.71 -4.86
CA LEU A 118 16.75 -1.32 -5.23
C LEU A 118 15.26 -0.97 -5.29
N THR A 119 14.84 0.00 -4.49
CA THR A 119 13.46 0.47 -4.43
C THR A 119 13.30 1.74 -5.26
N PHE A 120 12.33 1.73 -6.18
CA PHE A 120 11.89 2.91 -6.91
C PHE A 120 10.54 3.36 -6.35
N TYR A 121 10.42 4.63 -5.98
CA TYR A 121 9.20 5.21 -5.44
C TYR A 121 9.19 6.72 -5.70
N ASP A 122 8.07 7.31 -6.09
CA ASP A 122 7.97 8.73 -6.44
C ASP A 122 8.16 9.67 -5.23
N ILE A 123 7.97 9.15 -4.01
CA ILE A 123 8.27 9.83 -2.74
C ILE A 123 9.41 9.15 -1.94
N ASN A 124 10.31 8.41 -2.61
CA ASN A 124 11.41 7.70 -1.93
C ASN A 124 12.32 8.63 -1.12
N CYS A 125 12.44 9.89 -1.56
CA CYS A 125 13.19 10.95 -0.88
C CYS A 125 12.68 11.26 0.54
N GLN A 126 11.42 10.98 0.82
CA GLN A 126 10.82 11.08 2.16
C GLN A 126 10.83 9.71 2.82
N TYR A 127 10.32 8.71 2.10
CA TYR A 127 10.12 7.36 2.61
C TYR A 127 11.39 6.72 3.19
N MET A 128 12.50 6.77 2.46
CA MET A 128 13.76 6.13 2.88
C MET A 128 14.49 6.84 4.02
N LYS A 129 14.03 8.01 4.48
CA LYS A 129 14.64 8.68 5.63
C LYS A 129 14.44 7.89 6.92
N ASN A 130 13.29 7.22 7.04
CA ASN A 130 12.83 6.57 8.26
C ASN A 130 12.41 5.10 8.04
N PHE A 131 12.74 4.52 6.87
CA PHE A 131 12.49 3.11 6.55
C PHE A 131 13.46 2.16 7.26
#